data_AF-A0A2N3UBY8-F1
#
_entry.id   AF-A0A2N3UBY8-F1
#
_cell.length_a   1.000
_cell.length_b   1.000
_cell.length_c   1.000
_cell.angle_alpha   90.00
_cell.angle_beta   90.00
_cell.angle_gamma   90.00
#
_symmetry.space_group_name_H-M   'P 1'
#
loop_
_entity.id
_entity.type
_entity.pdbx_description
1 polymer ?
#
loop_
_entity_poly.entity_id
_entity_poly.type
_entity_poly.pdbx_seq_one_letter_code
_entity_poly.pdbx_strand_id
1 'polypeptide(L)'
;MTFEQPPLRHERRSLVADVRYQLISFIRSFTLLLYIAMGMAMVGVAMKFLGLTGGSFVFVFAMAVLMLLFLVQVGLSFFYIVSNVWLALLGAFSSFSLVSGLLALIFRYQNWYGWQVLFYAVVPLYLLAGVLLFLYLKRFQKLHEPLHKFFYRNLVFPFVFVLLLGVVSFVFSADRFNQEDDPVLQRSPIPADAAADTTGL
;
A
#
# COMPACT_ATOMS: atom_id res chain seq x y z
N MET A 1 -38.68 34.26 -37.73
CA MET A 1 -38.33 32.89 -37.29
C MET A 1 -37.12 32.99 -36.39
N THR A 2 -37.35 32.85 -35.09
CA THR A 2 -36.35 32.95 -34.03
C THR A 2 -35.54 31.66 -33.96
N PHE A 3 -34.24 31.74 -34.25
CA PHE A 3 -33.27 30.69 -33.91
C PHE A 3 -32.53 31.14 -32.65
N GLU A 4 -33.08 30.81 -31.48
CA GLU A 4 -32.32 30.86 -30.23
C GLU A 4 -32.08 29.43 -29.78
N GLN A 5 -30.82 29.01 -29.82
CA GLN A 5 -30.17 28.24 -28.76
C GLN A 5 -28.65 28.31 -28.97
N PRO A 6 -27.88 28.52 -27.90
CA PRO A 6 -27.31 27.33 -27.26
C PRO A 6 -27.24 27.40 -25.73
N PRO A 7 -27.69 26.37 -24.99
CA PRO A 7 -27.43 26.22 -23.57
C PRO A 7 -26.20 25.34 -23.26
N LEU A 8 -25.18 25.27 -24.12
CA LEU A 8 -24.08 24.30 -23.93
C LEU A 8 -23.01 24.71 -22.90
N ARG A 9 -22.98 25.98 -22.48
CA ARG A 9 -21.89 26.50 -21.62
C ARG A 9 -22.11 26.28 -20.12
N HIS A 10 -23.37 26.21 -19.68
CA HIS A 10 -23.71 25.95 -18.27
C HIS A 10 -23.64 24.46 -17.93
N GLU A 11 -24.10 23.60 -18.85
CA GLU A 11 -24.07 22.13 -18.69
C GLU A 11 -22.64 21.59 -18.58
N ARG A 12 -21.71 22.11 -19.40
CA ARG A 12 -20.27 21.75 -19.33
C ARG A 12 -19.61 22.18 -18.02
N ARG A 13 -20.02 23.32 -17.44
CA ARG A 13 -19.54 23.79 -16.13
C ARG A 13 -20.09 22.94 -14.98
N SER A 14 -21.35 22.50 -15.07
CA SER A 14 -21.97 21.57 -14.13
C SER A 14 -21.24 20.23 -14.13
N LEU A 15 -21.02 19.64 -15.30
CA LEU A 15 -20.42 18.31 -15.45
C LEU A 15 -18.95 18.29 -14.96
N VAL A 16 -18.18 19.35 -15.22
CA VAL A 16 -16.81 19.48 -14.69
C VAL A 16 -16.82 19.68 -13.16
N ALA A 17 -17.80 20.39 -12.61
CA ALA A 17 -17.93 20.57 -11.16
C ALA A 17 -18.32 19.26 -10.46
N ASP A 18 -19.25 18.49 -11.02
CA ASP A 18 -19.71 17.20 -10.48
C ASP A 18 -18.60 16.15 -10.52
N VAL A 19 -17.88 16.04 -11.64
CA VAL A 19 -16.71 15.15 -11.76
C VAL A 19 -15.64 15.53 -10.74
N ARG A 20 -15.37 16.83 -10.56
CA ARG A 20 -14.38 17.31 -9.59
C ARG A 20 -14.81 17.03 -8.15
N TYR A 21 -16.10 17.15 -7.83
CA TYR A 21 -16.64 16.80 -6.52
C TYR A 21 -16.53 15.29 -6.23
N GLN A 22 -16.91 14.45 -7.20
CA GLN A 22 -16.78 13.00 -7.08
C GLN A 22 -15.32 12.57 -6.88
N LEU A 23 -14.38 13.19 -7.61
CA LEU A 23 -12.95 12.94 -7.47
C LEU A 23 -12.43 13.26 -6.07
N ILE A 24 -12.82 14.43 -5.53
CA ILE A 24 -12.42 14.87 -4.20
C ILE A 24 -13.03 13.95 -3.12
N SER A 25 -14.29 13.56 -3.29
CA SER A 25 -14.96 12.61 -2.40
C SER A 25 -14.27 11.25 -2.40
N PHE A 26 -13.97 10.72 -3.60
CA PHE A 26 -13.23 9.47 -3.76
C PHE A 26 -11.85 9.52 -3.07
N ILE A 27 -11.09 10.59 -3.32
CA ILE A 27 -9.78 10.81 -2.69
C ILE A 27 -9.90 10.81 -1.17
N ARG A 28 -10.90 11.50 -0.61
CA ARG A 28 -11.11 11.58 0.84
C ARG A 28 -11.44 10.21 1.44
N SER A 29 -12.33 9.47 0.80
CA SER A 29 -12.70 8.12 1.22
C SER A 29 -11.52 7.15 1.12
N PHE A 30 -10.73 7.26 0.05
CA PHE A 30 -9.50 6.48 -0.13
C PHE A 30 -8.48 6.77 0.98
N THR A 31 -8.17 8.03 1.26
CA THR A 31 -7.24 8.41 2.35
C THR A 31 -7.72 7.90 3.71
N LEU A 32 -9.03 7.97 3.96
CA LEU A 32 -9.62 7.50 5.21
C LEU A 32 -9.46 5.98 5.35
N LEU A 33 -9.80 5.22 4.31
CA LEU A 33 -9.67 3.77 4.30
C LEU A 33 -8.21 3.33 4.46
N LEU A 34 -7.29 4.06 3.83
CA LEU A 34 -5.85 3.86 3.98
C LEU A 34 -5.42 4.02 5.44
N TYR A 35 -5.84 5.08 6.13
CA TYR A 35 -5.52 5.28 7.54
C TYR A 35 -6.16 4.26 8.48
N ILE A 36 -7.38 3.81 8.18
CA ILE A 36 -8.00 2.71 8.93
C ILE A 36 -7.16 1.45 8.79
N ALA A 37 -6.72 1.10 7.57
CA ALA A 37 -5.91 -0.09 7.36
C ALA A 37 -4.52 0.02 8.02
N MET A 38 -3.89 1.20 8.02
CA MET A 38 -2.67 1.46 8.80
C MET A 38 -2.91 1.30 10.31
N GLY A 39 -4.02 1.82 10.81
CA GLY A 39 -4.43 1.66 12.21
C GLY A 39 -4.65 0.19 12.58
N MET A 40 -5.33 -0.58 11.73
CA MET A 40 -5.51 -2.02 11.92
C MET A 40 -4.19 -2.77 11.90
N ALA A 41 -3.24 -2.40 11.04
CA ALA A 41 -1.91 -3.00 11.04
C ALA A 41 -1.18 -2.72 12.37
N MET A 42 -1.26 -1.49 12.90
CA MET A 42 -0.72 -1.16 14.23
C MET A 42 -1.39 -1.95 15.35
N VAL A 43 -2.71 -2.12 15.30
CA VAL A 43 -3.46 -2.95 16.26
C VAL A 43 -3.01 -4.40 16.17
N GLY A 44 -2.85 -4.96 14.97
CA GLY A 44 -2.35 -6.33 14.77
C GLY A 44 -0.95 -6.53 15.35
N VAL A 45 -0.06 -5.56 15.15
CA VAL A 45 1.28 -5.55 15.76
C VAL A 45 1.19 -5.49 17.29
N ALA A 46 0.39 -4.58 17.85
CA ALA A 46 0.21 -4.44 19.29
C ALA A 46 -0.41 -5.68 19.94
N MET A 47 -1.45 -6.25 19.33
CA MET A 47 -2.08 -7.50 19.78
C MET A 47 -1.06 -8.63 19.85
N LYS A 48 -0.19 -8.74 18.83
CA LYS A 48 0.87 -9.75 18.83
C LYS A 48 1.92 -9.51 19.91
N PHE A 49 2.31 -8.26 20.15
CA PHE A 49 3.21 -7.92 21.27
C PHE A 49 2.61 -8.23 22.64
N LEU A 50 1.29 -8.22 22.77
CA LEU A 50 0.55 -8.53 23.99
C LEU A 50 0.19 -10.02 24.13
N GLY A 51 0.56 -10.89 23.17
CA GLY A 51 0.20 -12.32 23.18
C GLY A 51 -1.31 -12.56 22.98
N LEU A 52 -2.01 -11.65 22.29
CA LEU A 52 -3.43 -11.81 21.99
C LEU A 52 -3.60 -12.66 20.72
N THR A 53 -4.32 -13.77 20.88
CA THR A 53 -4.64 -14.72 19.80
C THR A 53 -5.30 -13.98 18.62
N GLY A 54 -4.84 -14.26 17.40
CA GLY A 54 -5.35 -13.62 16.17
C GLY A 54 -4.66 -12.31 15.77
N GLY A 55 -3.73 -11.76 16.55
CA GLY A 55 -2.92 -10.59 16.16
C GLY A 55 -2.19 -10.78 14.82
N SER A 56 -1.73 -12.01 14.55
CA SER A 56 -1.14 -12.39 13.25
C SER A 56 -2.10 -12.25 12.07
N PHE A 57 -3.34 -12.70 12.23
CA PHE A 57 -4.35 -12.61 11.19
C PHE A 57 -4.74 -11.15 10.91
N VAL A 58 -4.98 -10.36 11.97
CA VAL A 58 -5.35 -8.94 11.84
C VAL A 58 -4.27 -8.15 11.11
N PHE A 59 -2.99 -8.39 11.44
CA PHE A 59 -1.87 -7.74 10.77
C PHE A 59 -1.81 -8.11 9.29
N VAL A 60 -1.80 -9.40 8.94
CA VAL A 60 -1.71 -9.85 7.54
C VAL A 60 -2.89 -9.34 6.72
N PHE A 61 -4.11 -9.38 7.28
CA PHE A 61 -5.30 -8.85 6.63
C PHE A 61 -5.18 -7.36 6.35
N ALA A 62 -4.77 -6.57 7.35
CA ALA A 62 -4.58 -5.13 7.18
C ALA A 62 -3.52 -4.79 6.12
N MET A 63 -2.42 -5.54 6.09
CA MET A 63 -1.35 -5.39 5.10
C MET A 63 -1.83 -5.74 3.68
N ALA A 64 -2.65 -6.79 3.54
CA ALA A 64 -3.27 -7.16 2.26
C ALA A 64 -4.24 -6.08 1.76
N VAL A 65 -5.05 -5.49 2.65
CA VAL A 65 -5.93 -4.36 2.31
C VAL A 65 -5.09 -3.15 1.87
N LEU A 66 -4.01 -2.82 2.59
CA LEU A 66 -3.10 -1.75 2.18
C LEU A 66 -2.49 -1.99 0.80
N MET A 67 -2.04 -3.22 0.53
CA MET A 67 -1.53 -3.59 -0.79
C MET A 67 -2.58 -3.36 -1.88
N LEU A 68 -3.82 -3.78 -1.66
CA LEU A 68 -4.91 -3.58 -2.61
C LEU A 68 -5.14 -2.08 -2.89
N LEU A 69 -5.14 -1.25 -1.84
CA LEU A 69 -5.28 0.20 -1.97
C LEU A 69 -4.14 0.82 -2.77
N PHE A 70 -2.89 0.44 -2.50
CA PHE A 70 -1.76 0.92 -3.28
C PHE A 70 -1.77 0.42 -4.72
N LEU A 71 -2.29 -0.80 -4.98
CA LEU A 71 -2.47 -1.30 -6.34
C LEU A 71 -3.51 -0.48 -7.11
N VAL A 72 -4.63 -0.12 -6.45
CA VAL A 72 -5.60 0.83 -6.99
C VAL A 72 -4.94 2.19 -7.24
N GLN A 73 -4.08 2.67 -6.35
CA GLN A 73 -3.33 3.92 -6.52
C GLN A 73 -2.35 3.88 -7.70
N VAL A 74 -1.72 2.73 -7.97
CA VAL A 74 -0.92 2.50 -9.19
C VAL A 74 -1.82 2.65 -10.42
N GLY A 75 -2.98 1.98 -10.44
CA GLY A 75 -3.95 2.07 -11.53
C GLY A 75 -4.43 3.50 -11.77
N LEU A 76 -4.81 4.22 -10.71
CA LEU A 76 -5.22 5.62 -10.78
C LEU A 76 -4.10 6.51 -11.29
N SER A 77 -2.86 6.27 -10.88
CA SER A 77 -1.70 7.04 -11.36
C SER A 77 -1.55 6.94 -12.88
N PHE A 78 -1.82 5.77 -13.49
CA PHE A 78 -1.85 5.64 -14.96
C PHE A 78 -2.98 6.43 -15.62
N PHE A 79 -4.16 6.55 -15.01
CA PHE A 79 -5.22 7.40 -15.56
C PHE A 79 -4.88 8.90 -15.48
N TYR A 80 -4.12 9.33 -14.47
CA TYR A 80 -3.68 10.72 -14.32
C TYR A 80 -2.45 11.09 -15.16
N ILE A 81 -1.82 10.15 -15.87
CA ILE A 81 -0.64 10.39 -16.73
C ILE A 81 -0.91 11.52 -17.75
N VAL A 82 -2.16 11.64 -18.22
CA VAL A 82 -2.58 12.64 -19.21
C VAL A 82 -2.41 14.08 -18.70
N SER A 83 -2.44 14.29 -17.38
CA SER A 83 -2.32 15.61 -16.75
C SER A 83 -0.88 15.97 -16.36
N ASN A 84 -0.06 15.00 -15.94
CA ASN A 84 1.37 15.23 -15.64
C ASN A 84 2.12 13.88 -15.55
N VAL A 85 2.86 13.53 -16.61
CA VAL A 85 3.56 12.24 -16.73
C VAL A 85 4.53 11.99 -15.57
N TRP A 86 5.30 13.00 -15.14
CA TRP A 86 6.29 12.85 -14.08
C TRP A 86 5.67 12.55 -12.72
N LEU A 87 4.58 13.26 -12.39
CA LEU A 87 3.87 13.05 -11.12
C LEU A 87 3.21 11.67 -11.07
N ALA A 88 2.60 11.26 -12.18
CA ALA A 88 1.95 9.97 -12.31
C ALA A 88 2.96 8.81 -12.24
N LEU A 89 4.11 8.94 -12.93
CA LEU A 89 5.17 7.93 -12.86
C LEU A 89 5.73 7.81 -11.44
N LEU A 90 5.95 8.93 -10.76
CA LEU A 90 6.40 8.94 -9.37
C LEU A 90 5.38 8.30 -8.42
N GLY A 91 4.09 8.62 -8.60
CA GLY A 91 2.99 8.05 -7.83
C GLY A 91 2.89 6.54 -8.03
N ALA A 92 2.92 6.07 -9.29
CA ALA A 92 2.91 4.65 -9.63
C ALA A 92 4.14 3.92 -9.06
N PHE A 93 5.34 4.45 -9.27
CA PHE A 93 6.58 3.83 -8.82
C PHE A 93 6.66 3.75 -7.28
N SER A 94 6.30 4.84 -6.59
CA SER A 94 6.28 4.86 -5.12
C SER A 94 5.21 3.92 -4.56
N SER A 95 4.02 3.88 -5.16
CA SER A 95 2.95 2.98 -4.73
C SER A 95 3.31 1.51 -4.98
N PHE A 96 3.93 1.21 -6.12
CA PHE A 96 4.44 -0.14 -6.42
C PHE A 96 5.50 -0.56 -5.41
N SER A 97 6.43 0.33 -5.10
CA SER A 97 7.45 0.09 -4.08
C SER A 97 6.83 -0.18 -2.69
N LEU A 98 5.76 0.54 -2.32
CA LEU A 98 4.99 0.27 -1.10
C LEU A 98 4.36 -1.12 -1.12
N VAL A 99 3.72 -1.52 -2.24
CA VAL A 99 3.14 -2.86 -2.40
C VAL A 99 4.21 -3.94 -2.19
N SER A 100 5.36 -3.80 -2.85
CA SER A 100 6.45 -4.78 -2.71
C SER A 100 7.02 -4.79 -1.29
N GLY A 101 7.12 -3.63 -0.63
CA GLY A 101 7.51 -3.50 0.78
C GLY A 101 6.58 -4.24 1.72
N LEU A 102 5.27 -4.02 1.58
CA LEU A 102 4.24 -4.72 2.35
C LEU A 102 4.28 -6.24 2.12
N LEU A 103 4.46 -6.66 0.87
CA LEU A 103 4.58 -8.07 0.52
C LEU A 103 5.80 -8.73 1.20
N ALA A 104 6.96 -8.08 1.16
CA ALA A 104 8.15 -8.57 1.85
C ALA A 104 7.94 -8.66 3.37
N LEU A 105 7.22 -7.71 3.97
CA LEU A 105 6.88 -7.75 5.39
C LEU A 105 5.92 -8.88 5.73
N ILE A 106 4.88 -9.13 4.92
CA ILE A 106 3.98 -10.28 5.10
C ILE A 106 4.79 -11.59 5.07
N PHE A 107 5.67 -11.75 4.08
CA PHE A 107 6.46 -12.96 3.90
C PHE A 107 7.43 -13.20 5.06
N ARG A 108 8.08 -12.13 5.53
CA ARG A 108 8.92 -12.17 6.73
C ARG A 108 8.09 -12.53 7.97
N TYR A 109 6.90 -11.97 8.09
CA TYR A 109 6.01 -12.20 9.22
C TYR A 109 5.40 -13.60 9.26
N GLN A 110 5.19 -14.23 8.10
CA GLN A 110 4.80 -15.63 7.97
C GLN A 110 6.00 -16.59 8.02
N ASN A 111 7.21 -16.07 8.21
CA ASN A 111 8.47 -16.82 8.24
C ASN A 111 8.71 -17.69 6.99
N TRP A 112 8.31 -17.20 5.81
CA TRP A 112 8.48 -17.93 4.56
C TRP A 112 9.90 -17.77 4.01
N TYR A 113 10.60 -18.86 3.70
CA TYR A 113 12.04 -18.86 3.35
C TYR A 113 12.47 -17.84 2.28
N GLY A 114 11.63 -17.55 1.28
CA GLY A 114 11.94 -16.57 0.24
C GLY A 114 11.81 -15.11 0.65
N TRP A 115 11.49 -14.80 1.92
CA TRP A 115 11.41 -13.42 2.42
C TRP A 115 12.74 -12.68 2.26
N GLN A 116 13.87 -13.38 2.38
CA GLN A 116 15.21 -12.78 2.25
C GLN A 116 15.45 -12.26 0.82
N VAL A 117 15.12 -13.08 -0.18
CA VAL A 117 15.28 -12.72 -1.60
C VAL A 117 14.39 -11.53 -1.94
N LEU A 118 13.13 -11.56 -1.51
CA LEU A 118 12.20 -10.44 -1.66
C LEU A 118 12.75 -9.19 -0.97
N PHE A 119 13.25 -9.31 0.25
CA PHE A 119 13.80 -8.17 1.00
C PHE A 119 14.98 -7.52 0.26
N TYR A 120 15.96 -8.30 -0.21
CA TYR A 120 17.12 -7.77 -0.94
C TYR A 120 16.75 -7.14 -2.28
N ALA A 121 15.68 -7.61 -2.94
CA ALA A 121 15.18 -6.97 -4.16
C ALA A 121 14.38 -5.70 -3.87
N VAL A 122 13.58 -5.70 -2.80
CA VAL A 122 12.64 -4.62 -2.49
C VAL A 122 13.32 -3.43 -1.81
N VAL A 123 14.32 -3.65 -0.95
CA VAL A 123 14.99 -2.55 -0.24
C VAL A 123 15.63 -1.54 -1.20
N PRO A 124 16.43 -1.93 -2.21
CA PRO A 124 16.97 -0.98 -3.18
C PRO A 124 15.88 -0.22 -3.93
N LEU A 125 14.82 -0.92 -4.34
CA LEU A 125 13.66 -0.32 -5.00
C LEU A 125 12.99 0.72 -4.09
N TYR A 126 12.82 0.39 -2.82
CA TYR A 126 12.23 1.26 -1.80
C TYR A 126 13.08 2.49 -1.51
N LEU A 127 14.39 2.30 -1.35
CA LEU A 127 15.31 3.44 -1.17
C LEU A 127 15.31 4.34 -2.40
N LEU A 128 15.35 3.78 -3.61
CA LEU A 128 15.28 4.54 -4.85
C LEU A 128 13.98 5.33 -4.96
N ALA A 129 12.83 4.71 -4.68
CA ALA A 129 11.53 5.38 -4.67
C ALA A 129 11.51 6.52 -3.64
N GLY A 130 12.04 6.30 -2.43
CA GLY A 130 12.15 7.32 -1.40
C GLY A 130 13.04 8.50 -1.79
N VAL A 131 14.17 8.24 -2.46
CA VAL A 131 15.07 9.30 -2.97
C VAL A 131 14.38 10.10 -4.07
N LEU A 132 13.74 9.44 -5.04
CA LEU A 132 12.99 10.11 -6.11
C LEU A 132 11.85 10.96 -5.55
N LEU A 133 11.12 10.42 -4.57
CA LEU A 133 10.08 11.12 -3.85
C LEU A 133 10.64 12.39 -3.19
N PHE A 134 11.70 12.25 -2.40
CA PHE A 134 12.35 13.38 -1.72
C PHE A 134 12.84 14.46 -2.68
N LEU A 135 13.53 14.08 -3.76
CA LEU A 135 14.01 15.01 -4.78
C LEU A 135 12.87 15.75 -5.47
N TYR A 136 11.77 15.05 -5.75
CA TYR A 136 10.58 15.66 -6.36
C TYR A 136 9.95 16.71 -5.42
N LEU A 137 9.77 16.36 -4.14
CA LEU A 137 9.27 17.31 -3.14
C LEU A 137 10.17 18.54 -2.99
N LYS A 138 11.49 18.35 -2.98
CA LYS A 138 12.46 19.44 -2.90
C LYS A 138 12.40 20.35 -4.13
N ARG A 139 12.25 19.77 -5.32
CA ARG A 139 12.20 20.52 -6.60
C ARG A 139 10.90 21.29 -6.78
N PHE A 140 9.78 20.73 -6.31
CA PHE A 140 8.44 21.27 -6.54
C PHE A 140 7.76 21.78 -5.26
N GLN A 141 8.51 22.47 -4.39
CA GLN A 141 7.98 23.07 -3.15
C GLN A 141 6.74 23.98 -3.34
N LYS A 142 6.49 24.48 -4.56
CA LYS A 142 5.33 25.33 -4.91
C LYS A 142 4.20 24.56 -5.64
N LEU A 143 3.99 23.28 -5.32
CA LEU A 143 2.79 22.56 -5.78
C LEU A 143 1.52 23.26 -5.28
N HIS A 144 0.48 23.34 -6.12
CA HIS A 144 -0.83 23.85 -5.71
C HIS A 144 -1.30 23.09 -4.45
N GLU A 145 -1.72 23.83 -3.41
CA GLU A 145 -2.08 23.31 -2.08
C GLU A 145 -2.91 22.00 -2.05
N PRO A 146 -3.96 21.81 -2.90
CA PRO A 146 -4.73 20.57 -2.86
C PRO A 146 -3.93 19.34 -3.29
N LEU A 147 -3.03 19.48 -4.28
CA LEU A 147 -2.18 18.38 -4.76
C LEU A 147 -1.11 18.04 -3.73
N HIS A 148 -0.55 19.05 -3.07
CA HIS A 148 0.48 18.88 -2.04
C HIS A 148 -0.06 18.07 -0.85
N LYS A 149 -1.25 18.44 -0.33
CA LYS A 149 -1.89 17.70 0.78
C LYS A 149 -2.21 16.26 0.39
N PHE A 150 -2.67 16.01 -0.83
CA PHE A 150 -2.92 14.65 -1.32
C PHE A 150 -1.65 13.81 -1.33
N PHE A 151 -0.57 14.35 -1.88
CA PHE A 151 0.70 13.66 -2.04
C PHE A 151 1.35 13.30 -0.70
N TYR A 152 1.35 14.24 0.26
CA TYR A 152 1.86 13.96 1.60
C TYR A 152 1.02 12.91 2.34
N ARG A 153 -0.32 13.01 2.27
CA ARG A 153 -1.22 12.14 3.05
C ARG A 153 -1.32 10.73 2.50
N ASN A 154 -1.27 10.56 1.18
CA ASN A 154 -1.49 9.27 0.51
C ASN A 154 -0.20 8.60 -0.02
N LEU A 155 0.92 9.31 -0.02
CA LEU A 155 2.19 8.76 -0.50
C LEU A 155 3.29 8.87 0.56
N VAL A 156 3.64 10.07 0.99
CA VAL A 156 4.75 10.27 1.95
C VAL A 156 4.46 9.61 3.30
N PHE A 157 3.30 9.87 3.89
CA PHE A 157 2.96 9.32 5.20
C PHE A 157 2.92 7.79 5.21
N PRO A 158 2.28 7.12 4.23
CA PRO A 158 2.34 5.67 4.15
C PRO A 158 3.75 5.12 3.88
N PHE A 159 4.58 5.87 3.12
CA PHE A 159 5.98 5.52 2.90
C PHE A 159 6.79 5.50 4.19
N VAL A 160 6.62 6.53 5.03
CA VAL A 160 7.27 6.58 6.34
C VAL A 160 6.75 5.47 7.24
N PHE A 161 5.45 5.19 7.21
CA PHE A 161 4.85 4.13 8.00
C PHE A 161 5.39 2.73 7.67
N VAL A 162 5.43 2.37 6.38
CA VAL A 162 5.95 1.06 5.96
C VAL A 162 7.45 0.95 6.26
N LEU A 163 8.21 2.05 6.15
CA LEU A 163 9.60 2.10 6.56
C LEU A 163 9.74 1.80 8.07
N LEU A 164 8.94 2.45 8.92
CA LEU A 164 8.95 2.22 10.36
C LEU A 164 8.54 0.78 10.71
N LEU A 165 7.51 0.23 10.06
CA LEU A 165 7.14 -1.19 10.22
C LEU A 165 8.29 -2.11 9.82
N GLY A 166 9.00 -1.79 8.74
CA GLY A 166 10.20 -2.52 8.33
C GLY A 166 11.28 -2.49 9.41
N VAL A 167 11.62 -1.31 9.92
CA VAL A 167 12.62 -1.18 11.00
C VAL A 167 12.19 -1.99 12.24
N VAL A 168 10.93 -1.86 12.67
CA VAL A 168 10.39 -2.62 13.81
C VAL A 168 10.49 -4.13 13.55
N SER A 169 10.12 -4.59 12.36
CA SER A 169 10.21 -6.01 11.99
C SER A 169 11.64 -6.58 12.00
N PHE A 170 12.66 -5.73 11.86
CA PHE A 170 14.07 -6.14 11.93
C PHE A 170 14.68 -6.00 13.31
N VAL A 171 14.28 -4.99 14.08
CA VAL A 171 14.76 -4.77 15.45
C VAL A 171 14.22 -5.84 16.42
N PHE A 172 12.98 -6.28 16.23
CA PHE A 172 12.42 -7.36 17.02
C PHE A 172 12.49 -8.69 16.25
N SER A 173 13.37 -9.61 16.66
CA SER A 173 13.62 -10.89 15.98
C SER A 173 12.36 -11.69 15.69
N ALA A 174 12.28 -12.24 14.47
CA ALA A 174 11.21 -13.15 14.02
C ALA A 174 10.98 -14.35 14.96
N ASP A 175 12.02 -14.79 15.68
CA ASP A 175 11.96 -15.91 16.63
C ASP A 175 11.10 -15.64 17.87
N ARG A 176 10.93 -14.38 18.30
CA ARG A 176 9.94 -14.02 19.35
C ARG A 176 8.53 -13.79 18.78
N PHE A 177 8.39 -13.72 17.45
CA PHE A 177 7.13 -13.45 16.76
C PHE A 177 6.47 -14.72 16.23
N ASN A 178 7.18 -15.83 16.13
CA ASN A 178 6.64 -17.07 15.58
C ASN A 178 6.30 -18.11 16.65
N GLN A 179 6.41 -17.76 17.94
CA GLN A 179 6.34 -18.70 19.05
C GLN A 179 4.93 -18.96 19.60
N GLU A 180 3.89 -18.56 18.86
CA GLU A 180 2.52 -19.03 19.10
C GLU A 180 2.14 -19.92 17.92
N ASP A 181 2.53 -21.20 18.04
CA ASP A 181 1.88 -22.31 17.37
C ASP A 181 0.36 -22.16 17.57
N ASP A 182 -0.35 -21.75 16.53
CA ASP A 182 -1.80 -21.75 16.49
C ASP A 182 -2.23 -23.24 16.50
N PRO A 183 -2.76 -23.80 17.62
CA PRO A 183 -3.02 -25.23 17.74
C PRO A 183 -4.12 -25.72 16.77
N VAL A 184 -4.80 -24.79 16.10
CA VAL A 184 -5.85 -25.05 15.11
C VAL A 184 -5.26 -25.44 13.75
N LEU A 185 -4.05 -24.97 13.39
CA LEU A 185 -3.41 -25.30 12.10
C LEU A 185 -2.58 -26.60 12.14
N GLN A 186 -2.14 -27.05 13.33
CA GLN A 186 -1.50 -28.37 13.51
C GLN A 186 -2.49 -29.55 13.33
N ARG A 187 -3.80 -29.28 13.27
CA ARG A 187 -4.84 -30.30 13.08
C ARG A 187 -5.26 -30.49 11.61
N SER A 188 -4.43 -30.08 10.66
CA SER A 188 -4.67 -30.42 9.26
C SER A 188 -4.17 -31.85 8.97
N PRO A 189 -5.02 -32.78 8.53
CA PRO A 189 -4.68 -34.21 8.42
C PRO A 189 -3.87 -34.56 7.16
N ILE A 190 -3.14 -33.60 6.58
CA ILE A 190 -2.38 -33.83 5.36
C ILE A 190 -0.92 -34.08 5.75
N PRO A 191 -0.42 -35.34 5.72
CA PRO A 191 0.97 -35.62 5.97
C PRO A 191 1.85 -34.91 4.94
N ALA A 192 2.88 -34.21 5.44
CA ALA A 192 3.83 -33.43 4.64
C ALA A 192 4.79 -34.30 3.78
N ASP A 193 4.59 -35.62 3.76
CA ASP A 193 5.50 -36.58 3.13
C ASP A 193 5.10 -36.93 1.68
N ALA A 194 3.98 -36.42 1.16
CA ALA A 194 3.50 -36.76 -0.19
C ALA A 194 4.12 -35.95 -1.33
N ALA A 195 5.02 -34.99 -1.06
CA ALA A 195 5.62 -34.11 -2.07
C ALA A 195 7.13 -34.34 -2.30
N ALA A 196 7.72 -35.36 -1.68
CA ALA A 196 9.15 -35.64 -1.78
C ALA A 196 9.52 -36.74 -2.79
N ASP A 197 8.56 -37.29 -3.55
CA ASP A 197 8.81 -38.42 -4.46
C ASP A 197 8.36 -38.10 -5.89
N THR A 198 9.17 -37.31 -6.60
CA THR A 198 9.08 -37.16 -8.07
C THR A 198 10.40 -37.49 -8.77
N THR A 199 11.34 -38.16 -8.10
CA THR A 199 12.50 -38.77 -8.75
C THR A 199 12.19 -40.22 -9.08
N GLY A 200 11.34 -40.43 -10.07
CA GLY A 200 11.03 -41.75 -10.62
C GLY A 200 12.20 -42.29 -11.42
N LEU A 201 12.91 -43.26 -10.81
CA LEU A 201 13.41 -44.44 -11.51
C LEU A 201 12.24 -45.38 -11.83
#